data_AF-A0A954SN57-F1
#
_entry.id   AF-A0A954SN57-F1
#
_cell.length_a   1.000
_cell.length_b   1.000
_cell.length_c   1.000
_cell.angle_alpha   90.00
_cell.angle_beta   90.00
_cell.angle_gamma   90.00
#
_symmetry.space_group_name_H-M   'P 1'
#
loop_
_entity.id
_entity.type
_entity.pdbx_description
1 polymer ?
#
loop_
_entity_poly.entity_id
_entity_poly.type
_entity_poly.pdbx_seq_one_letter_code
_entity_poly.pdbx_strand_id
1 'polypeptide(L)'
;MLGEKVVRHYEFYAAFKAPPEYRVVCGGSVIGRLSVENVPQPEDHLILAGRRWQVVDVNDDREEVVVRPARGRKAPRFPPSDGDVATRIRQQMRLLLRESFIPDYVDSTSLQLLRSARNEAVQTGLNRWDVVQTGDSTWLWFPWTGSRIMRTLNLVFESVQLPAELLEHRLAFEIAVPKSELLDSIEGILSSPPSMESLCEDADRLCRRKWDHMVPEELLRLSFAADALDMAGCLESLASLKAELSGIG
;
A
#
# COMPACT_ATOMS: atom_id res chain seq x y z
N MET A 1 -21.99 -29.89 -13.48
CA MET A 1 -21.20 -29.62 -12.27
C MET A 1 -20.09 -28.62 -12.60
N LEU A 2 -20.18 -27.38 -12.10
CA LEU A 2 -19.15 -26.36 -12.32
C LEU A 2 -17.89 -26.68 -11.48
N GLY A 3 -18.08 -27.08 -10.22
CA GLY A 3 -16.97 -27.43 -9.30
C GLY A 3 -16.10 -28.59 -9.78
N GLU A 4 -16.67 -29.58 -10.47
CA GLU A 4 -15.91 -30.71 -11.02
C GLU A 4 -14.96 -30.28 -12.16
N LYS A 5 -15.34 -29.26 -12.95
CA LYS A 5 -14.45 -28.69 -13.98
C LYS A 5 -13.30 -27.90 -13.35
N VAL A 6 -13.58 -27.16 -12.28
CA VAL A 6 -12.57 -26.36 -11.55
C VAL A 6 -11.52 -27.27 -10.93
N VAL A 7 -11.94 -28.31 -10.19
CA VAL A 7 -11.03 -29.21 -9.47
C VAL A 7 -10.13 -30.01 -10.41
N ARG A 8 -10.60 -30.33 -11.62
CA ARG A 8 -9.82 -31.04 -12.64
C ARG A 8 -8.78 -30.17 -13.35
N HIS A 9 -8.83 -28.85 -13.18
CA HIS A 9 -7.87 -27.94 -13.81
C HIS A 9 -6.58 -27.87 -12.97
N TYR A 10 -5.41 -27.91 -13.61
CA TYR A 10 -4.11 -27.92 -12.91
C TYR A 10 -3.91 -26.70 -12.01
N GLU A 11 -4.53 -25.57 -12.36
CA GLU A 11 -4.48 -24.35 -11.54
C GLU A 11 -5.15 -24.52 -10.19
N PHE A 12 -6.09 -25.45 -10.02
CA PHE A 12 -6.70 -25.74 -8.72
C PHE A 12 -5.66 -26.09 -7.66
N TYR A 13 -4.64 -26.85 -8.05
CA TYR A 13 -3.59 -27.35 -7.15
C TYR A 13 -2.45 -26.35 -6.92
N ALA A 14 -2.40 -25.24 -7.65
CA ALA A 14 -1.38 -24.21 -7.46
C ALA A 14 -1.73 -23.31 -6.26
N ALA A 15 -0.77 -23.14 -5.34
CA ALA A 15 -0.94 -22.32 -4.12
C ALA A 15 -1.03 -20.80 -4.38
N PHE A 16 -0.72 -20.36 -5.59
CA PHE A 16 -0.77 -18.95 -6.01
C PHE A 16 -1.65 -18.78 -7.26
N LYS A 17 -2.18 -17.58 -7.45
CA LYS A 17 -2.81 -17.17 -8.71
C LYS A 17 -1.68 -16.82 -9.67
N ALA A 18 -1.57 -17.55 -10.79
CA ALA A 18 -0.73 -17.07 -11.89
C ALA A 18 -1.51 -15.92 -12.54
N PRO A 19 -0.98 -14.69 -12.56
CA PRO A 19 -1.62 -13.63 -13.31
C PRO A 19 -1.61 -14.03 -14.80
N PRO A 20 -2.64 -13.66 -15.59
CA PRO A 20 -2.56 -13.81 -17.03
C PRO A 20 -1.32 -13.06 -17.54
N GLU A 21 -0.61 -13.68 -18.49
CA GLU A 21 0.69 -13.23 -18.94
C GLU A 21 0.64 -12.74 -20.38
N TYR A 22 1.16 -11.54 -20.63
CA TYR A 22 1.39 -11.04 -21.97
C TYR A 22 2.68 -11.62 -22.53
N ARG A 23 2.66 -12.07 -23.78
CA ARG A 23 3.87 -12.45 -24.51
C ARG A 23 4.63 -11.19 -24.92
N VAL A 24 5.92 -11.13 -24.58
CA VAL A 24 6.80 -10.05 -25.04
C VAL A 24 7.42 -10.47 -26.36
N VAL A 25 7.18 -9.70 -27.42
CA VAL A 25 7.58 -10.02 -28.80
C VAL A 25 8.57 -8.99 -29.32
N CYS A 26 9.72 -9.44 -29.83
CA CYS A 26 10.68 -8.60 -30.54
C CYS A 26 10.91 -9.18 -31.95
N GLY A 27 10.64 -8.37 -32.98
CA GLY A 27 10.87 -8.79 -34.37
C GLY A 27 10.14 -10.09 -34.77
N GLY A 28 8.94 -10.30 -34.23
CA GLY A 28 8.13 -11.50 -34.48
C GLY A 28 8.46 -12.73 -33.63
N SER A 29 9.50 -12.66 -32.78
CA SER A 29 9.85 -13.75 -31.86
C SER A 29 9.47 -13.43 -30.42
N VAL A 30 8.89 -14.40 -29.72
CA VAL A 30 8.59 -14.29 -28.28
C VAL A 30 9.91 -14.38 -27.49
N ILE A 31 10.22 -13.34 -26.73
CA ILE A 31 11.44 -13.22 -25.93
C ILE A 31 11.21 -13.41 -24.43
N GLY A 32 9.95 -13.50 -24.01
CA GLY A 32 9.55 -13.79 -22.63
C GLY A 32 8.10 -13.39 -22.38
N ARG A 33 7.75 -13.19 -21.11
CA ARG A 33 6.38 -12.90 -20.67
C ARG A 33 6.34 -11.87 -19.54
N LEU A 34 5.22 -11.17 -19.41
CA LEU A 34 4.96 -10.19 -18.35
C LEU A 34 3.58 -10.44 -17.75
N SER A 35 3.44 -10.29 -16.43
CA SER A 35 2.12 -10.23 -15.79
C SER A 35 1.31 -9.07 -16.35
N VAL A 36 0.00 -9.26 -16.57
CA VAL A 36 -0.93 -8.19 -17.01
C VAL A 36 -0.85 -6.95 -16.12
N GLU A 37 -0.64 -7.15 -14.82
CA GLU A 37 -0.55 -6.08 -13.80
C GLU A 37 0.71 -5.21 -13.99
N ASN A 38 1.69 -5.70 -14.76
CA ASN A 38 2.99 -5.08 -14.95
C ASN A 38 3.25 -4.70 -16.41
N VAL A 39 2.21 -4.67 -17.26
CA VAL A 39 2.35 -4.28 -18.68
C VAL A 39 2.62 -2.77 -18.77
N PRO A 40 3.81 -2.33 -19.24
CA PRO A 40 4.11 -0.92 -19.39
C PRO A 40 3.37 -0.33 -20.58
N GLN A 41 3.16 0.99 -20.57
CA GLN A 41 2.56 1.70 -21.69
C GLN A 41 3.53 1.80 -22.89
N PRO A 42 3.03 2.04 -24.12
CA PRO A 42 3.89 2.39 -25.25
C PRO A 42 4.90 3.49 -24.88
N GLU A 43 6.12 3.40 -25.44
CA GLU A 43 7.30 4.21 -25.14
C GLU A 43 7.97 4.00 -23.78
N ASP A 44 7.34 3.29 -22.83
CA ASP A 44 8.01 2.88 -21.60
C ASP A 44 9.05 1.80 -21.82
N HIS A 45 9.90 1.60 -20.80
CA HIS A 45 11.04 0.71 -20.85
C HIS A 45 10.87 -0.42 -19.83
N LEU A 46 11.30 -1.62 -20.20
CA LEU A 46 11.30 -2.79 -19.33
C LEU A 46 12.61 -3.55 -19.42
N ILE A 47 12.91 -4.32 -18.37
CA ILE A 47 14.04 -5.24 -18.34
C ILE A 47 13.51 -6.67 -18.40
N LEU A 48 13.94 -7.44 -19.39
CA LEU A 48 13.57 -8.84 -19.55
C LEU A 48 14.79 -9.63 -20.02
N ALA A 49 15.06 -10.76 -19.35
CA ALA A 49 16.23 -11.60 -19.57
C ALA A 49 17.56 -10.81 -19.55
N GLY A 50 17.69 -9.86 -18.60
CA GLY A 50 18.88 -9.02 -18.43
C GLY A 50 19.10 -7.98 -19.55
N ARG A 51 18.15 -7.82 -20.48
CA ARG A 51 18.21 -6.85 -21.58
C ARG A 51 17.13 -5.79 -21.43
N ARG A 52 17.40 -4.59 -21.95
CA ARG A 52 16.46 -3.46 -21.94
C ARG A 52 15.69 -3.39 -23.24
N TRP A 53 14.39 -3.20 -23.09
CA TRP A 53 13.45 -3.14 -24.20
C TRP A 53 12.60 -1.89 -24.05
N GLN A 54 12.28 -1.26 -25.18
CA GLN A 54 11.30 -0.19 -25.25
C GLN A 54 9.99 -0.78 -25.81
N VAL A 55 8.88 -0.53 -25.12
CA VAL A 55 7.54 -0.90 -25.60
C VAL A 55 7.20 -0.06 -26.82
N VAL A 56 6.86 -0.75 -27.91
CA VAL A 56 6.39 -0.16 -29.16
C VAL A 56 4.87 -0.14 -29.18
N ASP A 57 4.25 -1.25 -28.77
CA ASP A 57 2.80 -1.43 -28.79
C ASP A 57 2.37 -2.47 -27.75
N VAL A 58 1.11 -2.34 -27.30
CA VAL A 58 0.45 -3.30 -26.41
C VAL A 58 -0.86 -3.71 -27.07
N ASN A 59 -1.00 -4.99 -27.36
CA ASN A 59 -2.19 -5.56 -27.97
C ASN A 59 -2.91 -6.44 -26.95
N ASP A 60 -3.97 -5.89 -26.35
CA ASP A 60 -4.72 -6.58 -25.29
C ASP A 60 -5.51 -7.78 -25.84
N ASP A 61 -6.04 -7.70 -27.05
CA ASP A 61 -6.80 -8.79 -27.70
C ASP A 61 -5.94 -10.05 -27.92
N ARG A 62 -4.63 -9.85 -28.14
CA ARG A 62 -3.66 -10.93 -28.40
C ARG A 62 -2.76 -11.24 -27.20
N GLU A 63 -2.92 -10.51 -26.10
CA GLU A 63 -2.06 -10.55 -24.92
C GLU A 63 -0.57 -10.44 -25.31
N GLU A 64 -0.24 -9.44 -26.15
CA GLU A 64 1.10 -9.25 -26.72
C GLU A 64 1.66 -7.85 -26.44
N VAL A 65 2.89 -7.79 -25.94
CA VAL A 65 3.67 -6.54 -25.83
C VAL A 65 4.76 -6.57 -26.89
N VAL A 66 4.66 -5.70 -27.89
CA VAL A 66 5.67 -5.57 -28.94
C VAL A 66 6.77 -4.64 -28.45
N VAL A 67 8.02 -5.08 -28.54
CA VAL A 67 9.17 -4.32 -28.06
C VAL A 67 10.29 -4.23 -29.09
N ARG A 68 11.16 -3.24 -28.90
CA ARG A 68 12.43 -3.09 -29.61
C ARG A 68 13.59 -2.89 -28.63
N PRO A 69 14.84 -3.20 -29.00
CA PRO A 69 16.00 -2.91 -28.15
C PRO A 69 16.05 -1.43 -27.77
N ALA A 70 16.13 -1.13 -26.47
CA ALA A 70 16.19 0.25 -25.99
C ALA A 70 17.60 0.83 -26.17
N ARG A 71 17.71 2.05 -26.72
CA ARG A 71 18.99 2.78 -26.87
C ARG A 71 19.26 3.78 -25.72
N GLY A 72 18.30 3.98 -24.82
CA GLY A 72 18.34 5.02 -23.77
C GLY A 72 18.58 4.53 -22.34
N ARG A 73 18.82 5.49 -21.43
CA ARG A 73 19.02 5.26 -19.98
C ARG A 73 17.75 5.41 -19.13
N LYS A 74 16.55 5.54 -19.72
CA LYS A 74 15.29 5.66 -18.95
C LYS A 74 15.14 4.41 -18.08
N ALA A 75 15.06 4.59 -16.76
CA ALA A 75 14.88 3.49 -15.83
C ALA A 75 13.50 2.86 -16.05
N PRO A 76 13.37 1.53 -15.98
CA PRO A 76 12.07 0.89 -16.01
C PRO A 76 11.24 1.36 -14.80
N ARG A 77 9.95 1.56 -15.01
CA ARG A 77 9.00 1.79 -13.92
C ARG A 77 8.62 0.43 -13.35
N PHE A 78 8.71 0.31 -12.02
CA PHE A 78 8.18 -0.84 -11.31
C PHE A 78 6.87 -0.38 -10.65
N PRO A 79 5.74 -1.03 -10.95
CA PRO A 79 4.51 -0.73 -10.24
C PRO A 79 4.67 -1.09 -8.75
N PRO A 80 3.95 -0.40 -7.85
CA PRO A 80 3.98 -0.70 -6.43
C PRO A 80 3.55 -2.16 -6.19
N SER A 81 4.30 -2.88 -5.36
CA SER A 81 3.93 -4.21 -4.91
C SER A 81 2.77 -4.12 -3.94
N ASP A 82 1.71 -4.91 -4.14
CA ASP A 82 0.51 -4.91 -3.28
C ASP A 82 0.68 -5.77 -2.00
N GLY A 83 1.92 -5.85 -1.50
CA GLY A 83 2.25 -6.64 -0.30
C GLY A 83 1.91 -5.89 0.98
N ASP A 84 1.34 -6.58 1.95
CA ASP A 84 1.16 -6.02 3.29
C ASP A 84 2.52 -5.85 3.99
N VAL A 85 2.72 -4.67 4.58
CA VAL A 85 3.93 -4.32 5.36
C VAL A 85 3.65 -4.58 6.84
N ALA A 86 4.53 -5.31 7.51
CA ALA A 86 4.42 -5.56 8.94
C ALA A 86 4.71 -4.31 9.78
N THR A 87 3.98 -4.14 10.89
CA THR A 87 4.16 -3.02 11.85
C THR A 87 5.62 -2.85 12.28
N ARG A 88 6.33 -3.96 12.52
CA ARG A 88 7.74 -3.96 12.91
C ARG A 88 8.62 -3.17 11.93
N ILE A 89 8.34 -3.24 10.62
CA ILE A 89 9.12 -2.53 9.59
C ILE A 89 8.95 -1.02 9.76
N ARG A 90 7.71 -0.54 9.87
CA ARG A 90 7.42 0.89 10.06
C ARG A 90 7.97 1.42 11.40
N GLN A 91 7.89 0.62 12.46
CA GLN A 91 8.52 0.95 13.73
C GLN A 91 10.05 1.05 13.64
N GLN A 92 10.70 0.19 12.84
CA GLN A 92 12.13 0.31 12.57
C GLN A 92 12.46 1.55 11.73
N MET A 93 11.61 1.92 10.77
CA MET A 93 11.75 3.19 10.04
C MET A 93 11.68 4.38 10.99
N ARG A 94 10.68 4.41 11.88
CA ARG A 94 10.53 5.44 12.93
C ARG A 94 11.77 5.52 13.81
N LEU A 95 12.28 4.38 14.26
CA LEU A 95 13.47 4.29 15.11
C LEU A 95 14.70 4.88 14.39
N LEU A 96 14.96 4.45 13.15
CA LEU A 96 16.07 4.95 12.35
C LEU A 96 15.93 6.45 12.04
N LEU A 97 14.71 6.98 11.91
CA LEU A 97 14.47 8.40 11.73
C LEU A 97 14.82 9.22 12.99
N ARG A 98 14.67 8.63 14.18
CA ARG A 98 14.88 9.32 15.47
C ARG A 98 16.27 9.14 16.05
N GLU A 99 16.94 8.04 15.75
CA GLU A 99 18.27 7.73 16.27
C GLU A 99 19.40 8.23 15.37
N SER A 100 20.61 8.31 15.93
CA SER A 100 21.83 8.63 15.18
C SER A 100 22.52 7.40 14.57
N PHE A 101 22.03 6.19 14.83
CA PHE A 101 22.62 4.94 14.33
C PHE A 101 22.70 4.94 12.80
N ILE A 102 23.83 4.54 12.24
CA ILE A 102 24.03 4.38 10.80
C ILE A 102 24.38 2.92 10.55
N PRO A 103 23.57 2.16 9.78
CA PRO A 103 23.92 0.79 9.46
C PRO A 103 25.13 0.70 8.52
N ASP A 104 26.00 -0.29 8.76
CA ASP A 104 27.27 -0.45 8.02
C ASP A 104 27.09 -0.79 6.52
N TYR A 105 25.90 -1.25 6.13
CA TYR A 105 25.57 -1.65 4.76
C TYR A 105 25.02 -0.50 3.89
N VAL A 106 24.99 0.73 4.41
CA VAL A 106 24.41 1.89 3.72
C VAL A 106 25.47 2.56 2.85
N ASP A 107 25.18 2.73 1.55
CA ASP A 107 26.05 3.48 0.63
C ASP A 107 25.98 5.00 0.87
N SER A 108 26.86 5.76 0.21
CA SER A 108 26.94 7.21 0.38
C SER A 108 25.65 7.94 0.03
N THR A 109 24.92 7.47 -0.98
CA THR A 109 23.67 8.09 -1.46
C THR A 109 22.55 7.87 -0.46
N SER A 110 22.41 6.63 0.00
CA SER A 110 21.43 6.21 1.00
C SER A 110 21.68 6.91 2.34
N LEU A 111 22.95 7.10 2.70
CA LEU A 111 23.34 7.86 3.90
C LEU A 111 22.95 9.35 3.78
N GLN A 112 23.13 9.96 2.60
CA GLN A 112 22.70 11.34 2.36
C GLN A 112 21.18 11.47 2.49
N LEU A 113 20.41 10.55 1.89
CA LEU A 113 18.95 10.54 2.01
C LEU A 113 18.48 10.37 3.46
N LEU A 114 19.10 9.46 4.22
CA LEU A 114 18.79 9.26 5.63
C LEU A 114 19.09 10.52 6.46
N ARG A 115 20.22 11.20 6.19
CA ARG A 115 20.57 12.46 6.85
C ARG A 115 19.57 13.57 6.53
N SER A 116 19.16 13.70 5.27
CA SER A 116 18.14 14.67 4.87
C SER A 116 16.80 14.39 5.55
N ALA A 117 16.34 13.14 5.57
CA ALA A 117 15.11 12.75 6.25
C ALA A 117 15.15 13.04 7.76
N ARG A 118 16.28 12.79 8.41
CA ARG A 118 16.49 13.14 9.84
C ARG A 118 16.45 14.64 10.09
N ASN A 119 17.11 15.43 9.23
CA ASN A 119 17.09 16.88 9.33
C ASN A 119 15.66 17.42 9.20
N GLU A 120 14.90 16.93 8.22
CA GLU A 120 13.49 17.28 8.04
C GLU A 120 12.64 16.88 9.25
N ALA A 121 12.85 15.67 9.78
CA ALA A 121 12.13 15.20 10.96
C ALA A 121 12.41 16.05 12.21
N VAL A 122 13.61 16.60 12.34
CA VAL A 122 13.95 17.56 13.40
C VAL A 122 13.26 18.91 13.17
N GLN A 123 13.26 19.41 11.93
CA GLN A 123 12.65 20.70 11.58
C GLN A 123 11.13 20.71 11.75
N THR A 124 10.47 19.60 11.41
CA THR A 124 9.01 19.42 11.49
C THR A 124 8.53 18.91 12.86
N GLY A 125 9.45 18.45 13.71
CA GLY A 125 9.11 17.84 15.00
C GLY A 125 8.70 16.36 14.92
N LEU A 126 8.70 15.75 13.73
CA LEU A 126 8.41 14.32 13.51
C LEU A 126 9.42 13.39 14.22
N ASN A 127 10.58 13.91 14.62
CA ASN A 127 11.52 13.20 15.46
C ASN A 127 11.02 13.01 16.92
N ARG A 128 10.00 13.75 17.34
CA ARG A 128 9.41 13.71 18.69
C ARG A 128 7.98 13.19 18.66
N TRP A 129 7.19 13.75 17.77
CA TRP A 129 5.77 13.44 17.59
C TRP A 129 5.58 12.62 16.32
N ASP A 130 4.47 11.89 16.25
CA ASP A 130 4.05 11.15 15.07
C ASP A 130 3.07 11.96 14.22
N VAL A 131 2.70 13.16 14.65
CA VAL A 131 1.85 14.11 13.92
C VAL A 131 2.55 15.44 13.72
N VAL A 132 2.40 16.03 12.54
CA VAL A 132 2.95 17.34 12.16
C VAL A 132 1.80 18.23 11.68
N GLN A 133 1.74 19.47 12.16
CA GLN A 133 0.81 20.46 11.62
C GLN A 133 1.42 21.11 10.39
N THR A 134 0.78 20.98 9.23
CA THR A 134 1.25 21.52 7.95
C THR A 134 0.52 22.80 7.52
N GLY A 135 -0.62 23.10 8.17
CA GLY A 135 -1.38 24.34 7.98
C GLY A 135 -2.33 24.61 9.15
N ASP A 136 -3.15 25.66 9.07
CA ASP A 136 -4.03 26.09 10.16
C ASP A 136 -5.05 25.01 10.60
N SER A 137 -5.40 24.11 9.69
CA SER A 137 -6.34 23.01 9.92
C SER A 137 -5.96 21.76 9.12
N THR A 138 -4.65 21.53 8.96
CA THR A 138 -4.13 20.38 8.23
C THR A 138 -3.06 19.68 9.04
N TRP A 139 -3.23 18.37 9.21
CA TRP A 139 -2.38 17.50 10.01
C TRP A 139 -1.85 16.38 9.15
N LEU A 140 -0.54 16.16 9.20
CA LEU A 140 0.10 15.00 8.62
C LEU A 140 0.41 14.02 9.75
N TRP A 141 -0.31 12.91 9.80
CA TRP A 141 -0.16 11.89 10.84
C TRP A 141 0.53 10.63 10.29
N PHE A 142 1.58 10.19 10.97
CA PHE A 142 2.36 9.00 10.68
C PHE A 142 2.13 7.95 11.77
N PRO A 143 1.19 7.01 11.62
CA PRO A 143 0.88 6.03 12.67
C PRO A 143 2.05 5.07 12.98
N TRP A 144 2.99 4.92 12.04
CA TRP A 144 4.08 3.94 12.08
C TRP A 144 3.61 2.49 12.30
N THR A 145 2.43 2.16 11.73
CA THR A 145 1.80 0.84 11.84
C THR A 145 1.79 0.08 10.52
N GLY A 146 1.51 -1.23 10.59
CA GLY A 146 1.46 -2.11 9.43
C GLY A 146 0.21 -1.91 8.57
N SER A 147 0.21 -2.54 7.39
CA SER A 147 -0.85 -2.36 6.39
C SER A 147 -2.25 -2.72 6.87
N ARG A 148 -2.40 -3.71 7.78
CA ARG A 148 -3.70 -4.07 8.37
C ARG A 148 -4.30 -2.94 9.20
N ILE A 149 -3.48 -2.32 10.05
CA ILE A 149 -3.91 -1.20 10.90
C ILE A 149 -4.16 0.03 10.02
N MET A 150 -3.26 0.36 9.09
CA MET A 150 -3.45 1.46 8.14
C MET A 150 -4.74 1.32 7.32
N ARG A 151 -5.05 0.11 6.84
CA ARG A 151 -6.30 -0.18 6.13
C ARG A 151 -7.51 0.02 7.03
N THR A 152 -7.43 -0.44 8.27
CA THR A 152 -8.53 -0.29 9.24
C THR A 152 -8.76 1.19 9.56
N LEU A 153 -7.70 1.97 9.79
CA LEU A 153 -7.79 3.42 9.98
C LEU A 153 -8.49 4.10 8.80
N ASN A 154 -8.08 3.78 7.57
CA ASN A 154 -8.69 4.35 6.36
C ASN A 154 -10.19 4.04 6.28
N LEU A 155 -10.59 2.79 6.50
CA LEU A 155 -12.01 2.39 6.50
C LEU A 155 -12.80 3.05 7.62
N VAL A 156 -12.23 3.17 8.82
CA VAL A 156 -12.86 3.85 9.95
C VAL A 156 -13.06 5.32 9.62
N PHE A 157 -12.06 6.01 9.08
CA PHE A 157 -12.18 7.41 8.67
C PHE A 157 -13.23 7.61 7.58
N GLU A 158 -13.28 6.75 6.57
CA GLU A 158 -14.33 6.74 5.54
C GLU A 158 -15.72 6.57 6.19
N SER A 159 -15.86 5.63 7.14
CA SER A 159 -17.16 5.33 7.78
C SER A 159 -17.72 6.48 8.62
N VAL A 160 -16.85 7.32 9.20
CA VAL A 160 -17.25 8.49 9.99
C VAL A 160 -17.13 9.80 9.21
N GLN A 161 -16.82 9.73 7.91
CA GLN A 161 -16.69 10.88 7.00
C GLN A 161 -15.62 11.89 7.45
N LEU A 162 -14.58 11.43 8.15
CA LEU A 162 -13.42 12.27 8.48
C LEU A 162 -12.58 12.47 7.20
N PRO A 163 -12.26 13.71 6.78
CA PRO A 163 -11.49 13.97 5.58
C PRO A 163 -10.00 13.68 5.83
N ALA A 164 -9.67 12.39 5.82
CA ALA A 164 -8.33 11.84 6.00
C ALA A 164 -7.90 11.11 4.73
N GLU A 165 -6.96 11.69 3.99
CA GLU A 165 -6.41 11.09 2.78
C GLU A 165 -5.17 10.24 3.11
N LEU A 166 -5.20 8.96 2.74
CA LEU A 166 -4.02 8.10 2.84
C LEU A 166 -3.02 8.41 1.72
N LEU A 167 -1.86 8.95 2.07
CA LEU A 167 -0.85 9.36 1.10
C LEU A 167 -0.15 8.17 0.41
N GLU A 168 0.55 8.49 -0.68
CA GLU A 168 1.40 7.55 -1.40
C GLU A 168 2.34 6.78 -0.46
N HIS A 169 2.61 5.52 -0.80
CA HIS A 169 3.36 4.56 0.02
C HIS A 169 2.72 4.17 1.35
N ARG A 170 1.47 4.58 1.65
CA ARG A 170 0.68 4.17 2.82
C ARG A 170 1.47 4.37 4.13
N LEU A 171 2.06 5.55 4.28
CA LEU A 171 2.92 5.92 5.42
C LEU A 171 2.25 6.94 6.36
N ALA A 172 1.40 7.79 5.83
CA ALA A 172 0.78 8.88 6.56
C ALA A 172 -0.63 9.18 6.05
N PHE A 173 -1.44 9.78 6.92
CA PHE A 173 -2.70 10.40 6.58
C PHE A 173 -2.53 11.91 6.57
N GLU A 174 -3.00 12.57 5.52
CA GLU A 174 -3.26 14.01 5.53
C GLU A 174 -4.71 14.24 5.97
N ILE A 175 -4.89 14.98 7.06
CA ILE A 175 -6.19 15.19 7.71
C ILE A 175 -6.49 16.68 7.71
N ALA A 176 -7.54 17.09 6.99
CA ALA A 176 -7.85 18.49 6.73
C ALA A 176 -9.03 19.00 7.59
N VAL A 177 -8.88 18.95 8.93
CA VAL A 177 -9.83 19.53 9.89
C VAL A 177 -9.14 20.32 11.00
N PRO A 178 -9.83 21.29 11.63
CA PRO A 178 -9.35 21.95 12.83
C PRO A 178 -9.01 20.94 13.95
N LYS A 179 -8.06 21.30 14.81
CA LYS A 179 -7.61 20.45 15.92
C LYS A 179 -8.75 19.93 16.79
N SER A 180 -9.70 20.79 17.14
CA SER A 180 -10.85 20.45 17.98
C SER A 180 -11.73 19.39 17.33
N GLU A 181 -12.04 19.56 16.05
CA GLU A 181 -12.85 18.61 15.28
C GLU A 181 -12.14 17.27 15.11
N LEU A 182 -10.81 17.28 14.94
CA LEU A 182 -10.01 16.05 14.92
C LEU A 182 -10.09 15.31 16.26
N LEU A 183 -9.91 16.03 17.37
CA LEU A 183 -10.00 15.44 18.71
C LEU A 183 -11.39 14.89 19.01
N ASP A 184 -12.45 15.62 18.64
CA ASP A 184 -13.84 15.20 18.82
C ASP A 184 -14.15 13.95 17.97
N SER A 185 -13.69 13.93 16.72
CA SER A 185 -13.85 12.79 15.81
C SER A 185 -13.14 11.54 16.34
N ILE A 186 -11.89 11.69 16.82
CA ILE A 186 -11.14 10.60 17.44
C ILE A 186 -11.86 10.10 18.69
N GLU A 187 -12.38 11.00 19.53
CA GLU A 187 -13.11 10.61 20.74
C GLU A 187 -14.41 9.86 20.44
N GLY A 188 -15.14 10.29 19.41
CA GLY A 188 -16.32 9.59 18.91
C GLY A 188 -15.99 8.16 18.50
N ILE A 189 -14.92 7.97 17.72
CA ILE A 189 -14.45 6.64 17.29
C ILE A 189 -14.03 5.79 18.49
N LEU A 190 -13.27 6.34 19.44
CA LEU A 190 -12.80 5.58 20.61
C LEU A 190 -13.96 5.17 21.53
N SER A 191 -14.99 6.01 21.64
CA SER A 191 -16.15 5.76 22.50
C SER A 191 -17.14 4.79 21.88
N SER A 192 -17.29 4.82 20.56
CA SER A 192 -18.23 4.00 19.81
C SER A 192 -17.61 3.57 18.47
N PRO A 193 -16.65 2.63 18.48
CA PRO A 193 -15.99 2.20 17.25
C PRO A 193 -16.97 1.50 16.31
N PRO A 194 -16.86 1.70 14.98
CA PRO A 194 -17.67 0.95 14.02
C PRO A 194 -17.37 -0.55 14.13
N SER A 195 -18.36 -1.39 13.83
CA SER A 195 -18.14 -2.84 13.84
C SER A 195 -17.27 -3.25 12.66
N MET A 196 -16.50 -4.34 12.79
CA MET A 196 -15.66 -4.79 11.68
C MET A 196 -16.49 -5.20 10.47
N GLU A 197 -17.70 -5.70 10.69
CA GLU A 197 -18.65 -6.10 9.65
C GLU A 197 -19.14 -4.90 8.82
N SER A 198 -19.42 -3.75 9.46
CA SER A 198 -19.87 -2.55 8.75
C SER A 198 -18.76 -1.92 7.90
N LEU A 199 -17.49 -2.24 8.17
CA LEU A 199 -16.35 -1.79 7.36
C LEU A 199 -16.13 -2.66 6.10
N CYS A 200 -16.88 -3.76 5.95
CA CYS A 200 -16.69 -4.76 4.90
C CYS A 200 -17.81 -4.78 3.85
N GLU A 201 -18.44 -3.64 3.56
CA GLU A 201 -19.60 -3.57 2.66
C GLU A 201 -19.24 -3.53 1.16
N ASP A 202 -18.03 -3.09 0.82
CA ASP A 202 -17.57 -2.98 -0.57
C ASP A 202 -17.06 -4.34 -1.10
N ALA A 203 -17.88 -4.99 -1.92
CA ALA A 203 -17.62 -6.32 -2.48
C ALA A 203 -16.33 -6.41 -3.31
N ASP A 204 -15.92 -5.34 -3.99
CA ASP A 204 -14.72 -5.33 -4.81
C ASP A 204 -13.45 -5.39 -3.94
N ARG A 205 -13.50 -4.82 -2.73
CA ARG A 205 -12.39 -4.87 -1.75
C ARG A 205 -12.24 -6.25 -1.10
N LEU A 206 -13.31 -7.05 -1.08
CA LEU A 206 -13.32 -8.36 -0.41
C LEU A 206 -12.57 -9.44 -1.20
N CYS A 207 -12.53 -9.34 -2.54
CA CYS A 207 -11.91 -10.34 -3.40
C CYS A 207 -10.39 -10.13 -3.55
N ARG A 208 -9.61 -10.68 -2.62
CA ARG A 208 -8.14 -10.51 -2.58
C ARG A 208 -7.36 -11.75 -3.02
N ARG A 209 -7.93 -12.93 -2.82
CA ARG A 209 -7.28 -14.23 -3.02
C ARG A 209 -7.82 -14.91 -4.25
N LYS A 210 -7.06 -15.93 -4.68
CA LYS A 210 -7.30 -16.69 -5.91
C LYS A 210 -8.74 -17.16 -6.10
N TRP A 211 -9.38 -17.63 -5.02
CA TRP A 211 -10.68 -18.28 -5.07
C TRP A 211 -11.81 -17.47 -4.43
N ASP A 212 -11.56 -16.21 -4.04
CA ASP A 212 -12.56 -15.41 -3.32
C ASP A 212 -13.85 -15.24 -4.13
N HIS A 213 -13.75 -15.13 -5.46
CA HIS A 213 -14.90 -15.10 -6.37
C HIS A 213 -15.82 -16.33 -6.33
N MET A 214 -15.40 -17.45 -5.71
CA MET A 214 -16.20 -18.65 -5.51
C MET A 214 -16.79 -18.76 -4.10
N VAL A 215 -16.41 -17.85 -3.20
CA VAL A 215 -16.83 -17.86 -1.80
C VAL A 215 -18.05 -16.94 -1.65
N PRO A 216 -19.10 -17.36 -0.92
CA PRO A 216 -20.24 -16.48 -0.61
C PRO A 216 -19.79 -15.19 0.07
N GLU A 217 -20.42 -14.08 -0.29
CA GLU A 217 -20.05 -12.74 0.19
C GLU A 217 -20.00 -12.65 1.72
N GLU A 218 -20.94 -13.29 2.42
CA GLU A 218 -20.98 -13.34 3.89
C GLU A 218 -19.67 -13.90 4.49
N LEU A 219 -19.12 -14.96 3.88
CA LEU A 219 -17.87 -15.57 4.32
C LEU A 219 -16.66 -14.74 3.91
N LEU A 220 -16.73 -14.04 2.77
CA LEU A 220 -15.68 -13.10 2.35
C LEU A 220 -15.57 -11.93 3.34
N ARG A 221 -16.70 -11.37 3.80
CA ARG A 221 -16.71 -10.31 4.82
C ARG A 221 -16.05 -10.78 6.12
N LEU A 222 -16.42 -11.96 6.60
CA LEU A 222 -15.81 -12.54 7.80
C LEU A 222 -14.30 -12.78 7.64
N SER A 223 -13.88 -13.35 6.51
CA SER A 223 -12.47 -13.58 6.24
C SER A 223 -11.69 -12.28 6.10
N PHE A 224 -12.24 -11.28 5.40
CA PHE A 224 -11.60 -9.98 5.24
C PHE A 224 -11.45 -9.26 6.58
N ALA A 225 -12.50 -9.23 7.40
CA ALA A 225 -12.44 -8.67 8.75
C ALA A 225 -11.34 -9.34 9.59
N ALA A 226 -11.25 -10.67 9.56
CA ALA A 226 -10.25 -11.42 10.33
C ALA A 226 -8.82 -11.26 9.80
N ASP A 227 -8.63 -11.18 8.48
CA ASP A 227 -7.32 -11.31 7.85
C ASP A 227 -6.71 -9.98 7.39
N ALA A 228 -7.55 -8.98 7.11
CA ALA A 228 -7.14 -7.71 6.52
C ALA A 228 -7.23 -6.54 7.50
N LEU A 229 -8.06 -6.66 8.54
CA LEU A 229 -8.33 -5.59 9.50
C LEU A 229 -7.72 -5.87 10.88
N ASP A 230 -7.52 -4.81 11.65
CA ASP A 230 -7.00 -4.83 13.00
C ASP A 230 -7.59 -3.65 13.77
N MET A 231 -8.80 -3.86 14.32
CA MET A 231 -9.51 -2.83 15.09
C MET A 231 -8.78 -2.48 16.39
N ALA A 232 -8.17 -3.46 17.06
CA ALA A 232 -7.42 -3.20 18.30
C ALA A 232 -6.24 -2.24 18.02
N GLY A 233 -5.42 -2.55 17.03
CA GLY A 233 -4.29 -1.69 16.63
C GLY A 233 -4.75 -0.33 16.09
N CYS A 234 -5.91 -0.26 15.43
CA CYS A 234 -6.54 0.99 15.01
C CYS A 234 -6.84 1.89 16.22
N LEU A 235 -7.53 1.37 17.23
CA LEU A 235 -7.91 2.12 18.43
C LEU A 235 -6.68 2.53 19.25
N GLU A 236 -5.66 1.67 19.37
CA GLU A 236 -4.39 2.02 20.01
C GLU A 236 -3.67 3.18 19.30
N SER A 237 -3.69 3.17 17.96
CA SER A 237 -3.09 4.24 17.15
C SER A 237 -3.82 5.57 17.34
N LEU A 238 -5.16 5.54 17.35
CA LEU A 238 -5.99 6.72 17.58
C LEU A 238 -5.84 7.28 19.00
N ALA A 239 -5.76 6.41 20.02
CA ALA A 239 -5.50 6.82 21.40
C ALA A 239 -4.13 7.52 21.53
N SER A 240 -3.11 7.00 20.83
CA SER A 240 -1.78 7.62 20.78
C SER A 240 -1.82 8.99 20.09
N LEU A 241 -2.51 9.11 18.96
CA LEU A 241 -2.71 10.38 18.26
C LEU A 241 -3.43 11.41 19.15
N LYS A 242 -4.51 11.02 19.83
CA LYS A 242 -5.24 11.90 20.76
C LYS A 242 -4.33 12.43 21.86
N ALA A 243 -3.49 11.59 22.44
CA ALA A 243 -2.54 11.97 23.47
C ALA A 243 -1.50 12.98 22.95
N GLU A 244 -0.94 12.75 21.76
CA GLU A 244 0.01 13.68 21.14
C GLU A 244 -0.65 15.03 20.81
N LEU A 245 -1.82 15.01 20.16
CA LEU A 245 -2.56 16.25 19.85
C LEU A 245 -2.89 17.05 21.12
N SER A 246 -3.22 16.38 22.22
CA SER A 246 -3.50 17.05 23.50
C SER A 246 -2.26 17.69 24.12
N GLY A 247 -1.07 17.13 23.84
CA GLY A 247 0.22 17.65 24.32
C GLY A 247 0.85 18.74 23.45
N ILE A 248 0.43 18.87 22.20
CA ILE A 248 0.88 19.92 21.27
C ILE A 248 0.13 21.22 21.63
N GLY A 249 0.75 22.04 22.48
CA GLY A 249 0.24 23.36 22.89
C GLY A 249 0.56 24.45 21.88
#